data_AF-A0A6J8B1B6-F1
#
_entry.id   AF-A0A6J8B1B6-F1
#
_cell.length_a   1.000
_cell.length_b   1.000
_cell.length_c   1.000
_cell.angle_alpha   90.00
_cell.angle_beta   90.00
_cell.angle_gamma   90.00
#
_symmetry.space_group_name_H-M   'P 1'
#
loop_
_entity.id
_entity.type
_entity.pdbx_description
1 polymer ?
#
loop_
_entity_poly.entity_id
_entity_poly.type
_entity_poly.pdbx_seq_one_letter_code
_entity_poly.pdbx_strand_id
1 'polypeptide(L)'
;MRWFPRDNRKKIFVLLAIFSLALLVPQFYVLVLKKTTRWCIQPLFQLLIVSIVFTIVAIGFTLLFMLMNPVPRLIKFVFHGFGVICFIEGLVHIGLTSQAAECKNTTDELYQICYGYSWVCAISIIFFFLMLPFWVINVVKRDSVLDNRMRTGVCYEPVSCCSCLWHV
;
A
#
# COMPACT_ATOMS: atom_id res chain seq x y z
N MET A 1 5.66 -12.08 14.37
CA MET A 1 5.41 -10.79 15.05
C MET A 1 3.90 -10.56 15.26
N ARG A 2 3.40 -10.62 16.49
CA ARG A 2 2.07 -10.08 16.87
C ARG A 2 2.31 -8.61 17.20
N TRP A 3 2.14 -7.70 16.24
CA TRP A 3 2.50 -6.29 16.43
C TRP A 3 1.66 -5.56 17.48
N PHE A 4 0.50 -6.11 17.86
CA PHE A 4 -0.43 -5.42 18.75
C PHE A 4 -0.83 -6.26 19.98
N PRO A 5 -0.81 -5.66 21.20
CA PRO A 5 -1.25 -6.32 22.42
C PRO A 5 -2.70 -6.77 22.31
N ARG A 6 -3.02 -7.95 22.87
CA ARG A 6 -4.36 -8.57 22.80
C ARG A 6 -5.46 -7.66 23.36
N ASP A 7 -5.13 -6.89 24.39
CA ASP A 7 -6.10 -6.11 25.17
C ASP A 7 -6.57 -4.83 24.45
N ASN A 8 -5.78 -4.31 23.50
CA ASN A 8 -6.12 -3.10 22.74
C ASN A 8 -6.53 -3.39 21.28
N ARG A 9 -6.71 -4.65 20.91
CA ARG A 9 -6.95 -5.07 19.52
C ARG A 9 -8.17 -4.41 18.88
N LYS A 10 -9.28 -4.28 19.62
CA LYS A 10 -10.50 -3.62 19.13
C LYS A 10 -10.29 -2.12 18.91
N LYS A 11 -9.58 -1.45 19.82
CA LYS A 11 -9.27 0.00 19.71
C LYS A 11 -8.39 0.28 18.49
N ILE A 12 -7.34 -0.54 18.31
CA ILE A 12 -6.41 -0.43 17.17
C ILE A 12 -7.13 -0.73 15.86
N PHE A 13 -8.00 -1.74 15.83
CA PHE A 13 -8.83 -2.06 14.68
C PHE A 13 -9.71 -0.87 14.28
N VAL A 14 -10.46 -0.30 15.23
CA VAL A 14 -11.34 0.85 14.98
C VAL A 14 -10.53 2.04 14.47
N LEU A 15 -9.39 2.33 15.10
CA LEU A 15 -8.53 3.43 14.69
C LEU A 15 -7.99 3.25 13.26
N LEU A 16 -7.50 2.05 12.92
CA LEU A 16 -7.01 1.74 11.58
C LEU A 16 -8.14 1.75 10.54
N ALA A 17 -9.33 1.27 10.89
CA ALA A 17 -10.49 1.32 10.00
C ALA A 17 -10.92 2.77 9.70
N ILE A 18 -11.00 3.63 10.73
CA ILE A 18 -11.31 5.05 10.57
C ILE A 18 -10.26 5.73 9.69
N PHE A 19 -8.97 5.52 9.98
CA PHE A 19 -7.89 6.12 9.20
C PHE A 19 -7.91 5.67 7.74
N SER A 20 -8.13 4.37 7.50
CA SER A 20 -8.20 3.81 6.15
C SER A 20 -9.39 4.36 5.36
N LEU A 21 -10.56 4.50 6.00
CA LEU A 21 -11.74 5.10 5.38
C LEU A 21 -11.58 6.61 5.12
N ALA A 22 -10.87 7.32 6.01
CA ALA A 22 -10.59 8.74 5.85
C ALA A 22 -9.79 9.06 4.57
N LEU A 23 -9.00 8.11 4.05
CA LEU A 23 -8.28 8.25 2.77
C LEU A 23 -9.21 8.43 1.56
N LEU A 24 -10.47 8.01 1.66
CA LEU A 24 -11.46 8.19 0.59
C LEU A 24 -12.07 9.60 0.57
N VAL A 25 -12.08 10.30 1.71
CA VAL A 25 -12.72 11.62 1.85
C VAL A 25 -12.20 12.64 0.83
N PRO A 26 -10.88 12.88 0.69
CA PRO A 26 -10.41 13.87 -0.27
C PRO A 26 -10.73 13.45 -1.71
N GLN A 27 -10.69 12.15 -2.04
CA GLN A 27 -11.00 11.64 -3.37
C GLN A 27 -12.47 11.89 -3.75
N PHE A 28 -13.40 11.57 -2.85
CA PHE A 28 -14.83 11.83 -3.07
C PHE A 28 -15.15 13.31 -3.08
N TYR A 29 -14.47 14.12 -2.25
CA TYR A 29 -14.63 15.57 -2.29
C TYR A 29 -14.29 16.14 -3.67
N VAL A 30 -13.17 15.72 -4.27
CA VAL A 30 -12.83 16.14 -5.63
C VAL A 30 -13.82 15.58 -6.65
N LEU A 31 -14.30 14.35 -6.50
CA LEU A 31 -15.26 13.74 -7.42
C LEU A 31 -16.57 14.53 -7.55
N VAL A 32 -17.06 15.16 -6.47
CA VAL A 32 -18.33 15.91 -6.47
C VAL A 32 -18.20 17.35 -6.97
N LEU A 33 -16.98 17.86 -7.15
CA LEU A 33 -16.78 19.21 -7.65
C LEU A 33 -17.13 19.29 -9.13
N LYS A 34 -17.97 20.27 -9.51
CA LYS A 34 -18.35 20.53 -10.91
C LYS A 34 -17.16 20.86 -11.81
N LYS A 35 -16.05 21.32 -11.23
CA LYS A 35 -14.82 21.64 -11.97
C LYS A 35 -14.04 20.40 -12.39
N THR A 36 -14.22 19.28 -11.70
CA THR A 36 -13.47 18.03 -11.91
C THR A 36 -13.70 17.40 -13.28
N THR A 37 -14.84 17.68 -13.91
CA THR A 37 -15.17 17.21 -15.27
C THR A 37 -14.85 18.22 -16.37
N ARG A 38 -14.16 19.32 -16.04
CA ARG A 38 -13.70 20.27 -17.07
C ARG A 38 -12.63 19.61 -17.94
N TRP A 39 -12.46 20.16 -19.13
CA TRP A 39 -11.53 19.62 -20.11
C TRP A 39 -10.07 19.70 -19.62
N CYS A 40 -9.37 18.59 -19.77
CA CYS A 40 -7.95 18.40 -19.56
C CYS A 40 -7.48 17.40 -20.63
N ILE A 41 -6.29 17.61 -21.19
CA ILE A 41 -5.74 16.72 -22.23
C ILE A 41 -5.41 15.33 -21.68
N GLN A 42 -5.04 15.25 -20.40
CA GLN A 42 -4.74 14.00 -19.71
C GLN A 42 -6.01 13.44 -19.03
N PRO A 43 -6.18 12.11 -18.96
CA PRO A 43 -7.37 11.47 -18.40
C PRO A 43 -7.35 11.43 -16.86
N LEU A 44 -7.13 12.59 -16.21
CA LEU A 44 -7.01 12.70 -14.74
C LEU A 44 -8.28 12.27 -14.01
N PHE A 45 -9.45 12.51 -14.60
CA PHE A 45 -10.73 12.12 -14.00
C PHE A 45 -10.87 10.60 -13.93
N GLN A 46 -10.49 9.90 -15.00
CA GLN A 46 -10.48 8.45 -15.07
C GLN A 46 -9.46 7.87 -14.10
N LEU A 47 -8.28 8.52 -13.96
CA LEU A 47 -7.30 8.13 -12.94
C LEU A 47 -7.87 8.24 -11.54
N LEU A 48 -8.55 9.35 -11.20
CA LEU A 48 -9.20 9.49 -9.90
C LEU A 48 -10.21 8.37 -9.63
N ILE A 49 -11.04 8.01 -10.62
CA ILE A 49 -12.01 6.90 -10.48
C ILE A 49 -11.28 5.58 -10.21
N VAL A 50 -10.23 5.29 -10.98
CA VAL A 50 -9.43 4.06 -10.80
C VAL A 50 -8.79 4.05 -9.41
N SER A 51 -8.19 5.15 -8.97
CA SER A 51 -7.58 5.25 -7.64
C SER A 51 -8.61 5.09 -6.50
N ILE A 52 -9.84 5.57 -6.66
CA ILE A 52 -10.93 5.32 -5.69
C ILE A 52 -11.22 3.83 -5.59
N VAL A 53 -11.40 3.15 -6.73
CA VAL A 53 -11.68 1.70 -6.76
C VAL A 53 -10.55 0.93 -6.10
N PHE A 54 -9.29 1.24 -6.43
CA PHE A 54 -8.12 0.59 -5.86
C PHE A 54 -7.99 0.86 -4.37
N THR A 55 -8.27 2.09 -3.92
CA THR A 55 -8.28 2.44 -2.49
C THR A 55 -9.32 1.62 -1.74
N ILE A 56 -10.53 1.47 -2.27
CA ILE A 56 -11.59 0.64 -1.65
C ILE A 56 -11.13 -0.82 -1.51
N VAL A 57 -10.53 -1.39 -2.55
CA VAL A 57 -10.01 -2.77 -2.52
C VAL A 57 -8.87 -2.90 -1.50
N ALA A 58 -7.96 -1.93 -1.42
CA ALA A 58 -6.88 -1.90 -0.45
C ALA A 58 -7.39 -1.82 1.00
N ILE A 59 -8.42 -1.00 1.25
CA ILE A 59 -9.11 -0.94 2.55
C ILE A 59 -9.72 -2.32 2.86
N GLY A 60 -10.36 -2.97 1.89
CA GLY A 60 -10.91 -4.32 2.04
C GLY A 60 -9.85 -5.33 2.50
N PHE A 61 -8.70 -5.39 1.84
CA PHE A 61 -7.58 -6.24 2.25
C PHE A 61 -7.05 -5.89 3.65
N THR A 62 -6.97 -4.60 3.97
CA THR A 62 -6.51 -4.12 5.28
C THR A 62 -7.43 -4.62 6.39
N LEU A 63 -8.75 -4.49 6.21
CA LEU A 63 -9.75 -5.00 7.15
C LEU A 63 -9.70 -6.53 7.25
N LEU A 64 -9.60 -7.24 6.12
CA LEU A 64 -9.47 -8.70 6.10
C LEU A 64 -8.25 -9.19 6.89
N PHE A 65 -7.08 -8.59 6.69
CA PHE A 65 -5.87 -8.96 7.43
C PHE A 65 -5.93 -8.66 8.92
N MET A 66 -6.67 -7.63 9.32
CA MET A 66 -6.88 -7.36 10.74
C MET A 66 -7.82 -8.38 11.41
N LEU A 67 -8.86 -8.81 10.69
CA LEU A 67 -9.87 -9.74 11.20
C LEU A 67 -9.39 -11.19 11.20
N MET A 68 -8.69 -11.62 10.14
CA MET A 68 -8.34 -13.02 9.92
C MET A 68 -7.04 -13.41 10.62
N ASN A 69 -7.10 -14.42 11.48
CA ASN A 69 -5.89 -14.98 12.10
C ASN A 69 -6.06 -16.50 12.34
N PRO A 70 -5.34 -17.37 11.60
CA PRO A 70 -4.35 -17.08 10.56
C PRO A 70 -4.98 -16.62 9.22
N VAL A 71 -4.22 -15.86 8.44
CA VAL A 71 -4.63 -15.45 7.08
C VAL A 71 -4.49 -16.63 6.10
N PRO A 72 -5.55 -17.05 5.39
CA PRO A 72 -5.51 -18.10 4.37
C PRO A 72 -4.48 -17.84 3.27
N ARG A 73 -3.84 -18.90 2.75
CA ARG A 73 -2.86 -18.79 1.66
C ARG A 73 -3.44 -18.14 0.41
N LEU A 74 -4.68 -18.48 0.04
CA LEU A 74 -5.37 -17.90 -1.12
C LEU A 74 -5.44 -16.37 -1.03
N ILE A 75 -5.84 -15.83 0.12
CA ILE A 75 -5.95 -14.37 0.31
C ILE A 75 -4.59 -13.70 0.19
N LYS A 76 -3.51 -14.33 0.67
CA LYS A 76 -2.15 -13.82 0.48
C LYS A 76 -1.77 -13.76 -1.00
N PHE A 77 -2.06 -14.81 -1.77
CA PHE A 77 -1.79 -14.82 -3.22
C PHE A 77 -2.55 -13.72 -3.94
N VAL A 78 -3.85 -13.56 -3.67
CA VAL A 78 -4.66 -12.49 -4.28
C VAL A 78 -4.12 -11.12 -3.88
N PHE A 79 -3.74 -10.91 -2.62
CA PHE A 79 -3.15 -9.65 -2.16
C PHE A 79 -1.84 -9.33 -2.89
N HIS A 80 -0.96 -10.30 -3.09
CA HIS A 80 0.26 -10.08 -3.85
C HIS A 80 -0.02 -9.75 -5.33
N GLY A 81 -0.96 -10.46 -5.95
CA GLY A 81 -1.42 -10.15 -7.31
C GLY A 81 -1.98 -8.73 -7.41
N PHE A 82 -2.84 -8.35 -6.47
CA PHE A 82 -3.35 -6.98 -6.36
C PHE A 82 -2.22 -5.96 -6.20
N GLY A 83 -1.21 -6.24 -5.38
CA GLY A 83 -0.03 -5.38 -5.23
C GLY A 83 0.73 -5.14 -6.53
N VAL A 84 0.86 -6.15 -7.40
CA VAL A 84 1.47 -5.99 -8.73
C VAL A 84 0.62 -5.07 -9.62
N ILE A 85 -0.70 -5.23 -9.58
CA ILE A 85 -1.62 -4.36 -10.34
C ILE A 85 -1.54 -2.92 -9.83
N CYS A 86 -1.51 -2.69 -8.51
CA CYS A 86 -1.29 -1.38 -7.91
C CYS A 86 0.06 -0.76 -8.32
N PHE A 87 1.11 -1.56 -8.45
CA PHE A 87 2.41 -1.08 -8.89
C PHE A 87 2.35 -0.55 -10.33
N ILE A 88 1.72 -1.30 -11.24
CA ILE A 88 1.52 -0.88 -12.64
C ILE A 88 0.64 0.38 -12.70
N GLU A 89 -0.47 0.39 -11.96
CA GLU A 89 -1.36 1.55 -11.86
C GLU A 89 -0.61 2.79 -11.35
N GLY A 90 0.22 2.65 -10.31
CA GLY A 90 1.04 3.74 -9.79
C GLY A 90 2.03 4.30 -10.82
N LEU A 91 2.66 3.45 -11.64
CA LEU A 91 3.55 3.91 -12.72
C LEU A 91 2.77 4.70 -13.78
N VAL A 92 1.61 4.20 -14.20
CA VAL A 92 0.73 4.90 -15.15
C VAL A 92 0.27 6.24 -14.55
N HIS A 93 -0.12 6.24 -13.28
CA HIS A 93 -0.60 7.41 -12.56
C HIS A 93 0.47 8.51 -12.49
N ILE A 94 1.71 8.16 -12.13
CA ILE A 94 2.85 9.09 -12.13
C ILE A 94 3.12 9.62 -13.54
N GLY A 95 3.16 8.74 -14.54
CA GLY A 95 3.44 9.11 -15.93
C GLY A 95 2.43 10.12 -16.49
N LEU A 96 1.15 9.84 -16.34
CA LEU A 96 0.08 10.72 -16.83
C LEU A 96 -0.01 12.03 -16.02
N THR A 97 0.15 11.97 -14.70
CA THR A 97 0.13 13.18 -13.86
C THR A 97 1.29 14.11 -14.18
N SER A 98 2.48 13.56 -14.48
CA SER A 98 3.66 14.36 -14.85
C SER A 98 3.48 15.16 -16.14
N GLN A 99 2.60 14.70 -17.04
CA GLN A 99 2.27 15.36 -18.30
C GLN A 99 1.05 16.30 -18.20
N ALA A 100 0.43 16.41 -17.03
CA ALA A 100 -0.82 17.14 -16.83
C ALA A 100 -0.63 18.56 -16.27
N ALA A 101 0.57 19.14 -16.42
CA ALA A 101 0.90 20.46 -15.86
C ALA A 101 -0.07 21.57 -16.31
N GLU A 102 -0.56 21.51 -17.56
CA GLU A 102 -1.52 22.46 -18.10
C GLU A 102 -2.91 22.37 -17.44
N CYS A 103 -3.26 21.21 -16.88
CA CYS A 103 -4.55 20.98 -16.23
C CYS A 103 -4.65 21.61 -14.84
N LYS A 104 -3.54 22.14 -14.32
CA LYS A 104 -3.53 22.94 -13.08
C LYS A 104 -4.44 24.17 -13.19
N ASN A 105 -4.55 24.79 -14.36
CA ASN A 105 -5.32 26.02 -14.53
C ASN A 105 -6.82 25.77 -14.75
N THR A 106 -7.19 24.59 -15.25
CA THR A 106 -8.60 24.25 -15.55
C THR A 106 -9.26 23.47 -14.41
N THR A 107 -8.52 22.53 -13.83
CA THR A 107 -8.95 21.55 -12.82
C THR A 107 -7.92 21.42 -11.69
N ASP A 108 -7.62 22.51 -10.99
CA ASP A 108 -6.59 22.57 -9.94
C ASP A 108 -6.81 21.52 -8.83
N GLU A 109 -8.04 21.40 -8.33
CA GLU A 109 -8.36 20.49 -7.23
C GLU A 109 -8.12 19.01 -7.61
N LEU A 110 -8.42 18.65 -8.86
CA LEU A 110 -8.17 17.33 -9.42
C LEU A 110 -6.68 17.08 -9.67
N TYR A 111 -5.98 18.07 -10.24
CA TYR A 111 -4.54 17.96 -10.47
C TYR A 111 -3.77 17.78 -9.16
N GLN A 112 -4.09 18.57 -8.12
CA GLN A 112 -3.42 18.47 -6.82
C GLN A 112 -3.62 17.11 -6.16
N ILE A 113 -4.82 16.53 -6.25
CA ILE A 113 -5.07 15.22 -5.67
C ILE A 113 -4.28 14.13 -6.40
N CYS A 114 -4.29 14.14 -7.75
CA CYS A 114 -3.52 13.20 -8.55
C CYS A 114 -2.00 13.38 -8.31
N TYR A 115 -1.55 14.62 -8.15
CA TYR A 115 -0.15 14.91 -7.82
C TYR A 115 0.25 14.34 -6.45
N GLY A 116 -0.60 14.52 -5.43
CA GLY A 116 -0.41 13.92 -4.11
C GLY A 116 -0.37 12.39 -4.16
N TYR A 117 -1.30 11.77 -4.90
CA TYR A 117 -1.31 10.32 -5.12
C TYR A 117 -0.03 9.82 -5.80
N SER A 118 0.47 10.57 -6.79
CA SER A 118 1.70 10.22 -7.50
C SER A 118 2.91 10.15 -6.56
N TRP A 119 3.00 11.05 -5.57
CA TRP A 119 4.04 10.97 -4.54
C TRP A 119 3.90 9.74 -3.64
N VAL A 120 2.68 9.41 -3.22
CA VAL A 120 2.42 8.21 -2.42
C VAL A 120 2.78 6.94 -3.22
N CYS A 121 2.42 6.89 -4.50
CA CYS A 121 2.81 5.82 -5.40
C CYS A 121 4.33 5.73 -5.55
N ALA A 122 5.02 6.86 -5.73
CA ALA A 122 6.48 6.90 -5.86
C ALA A 122 7.19 6.36 -4.60
N ILE A 123 6.74 6.77 -3.41
CA ILE A 123 7.27 6.26 -2.14
C ILE A 123 7.01 4.75 -2.01
N SER A 124 5.82 4.30 -2.40
CA SER A 124 5.46 2.88 -2.38
C SER A 124 6.33 2.06 -3.34
N ILE A 125 6.61 2.58 -4.53
CA ILE A 125 7.51 1.99 -5.51
C ILE A 125 8.92 1.84 -4.94
N ILE A 126 9.47 2.88 -4.30
CA ILE A 126 10.77 2.81 -3.63
C ILE A 126 10.78 1.70 -2.58
N PHE A 127 9.75 1.62 -1.75
CA PHE A 127 9.61 0.56 -0.77
C PHE A 127 9.59 -0.84 -1.42
N PHE A 128 8.84 -1.01 -2.51
CA PHE A 128 8.83 -2.26 -3.27
C PHE A 128 10.22 -2.62 -3.80
N PHE A 129 10.94 -1.67 -4.40
CA PHE A 129 12.31 -1.91 -4.89
C PHE A 129 13.28 -2.30 -3.78
N LEU A 130 13.13 -1.72 -2.58
CA LEU A 130 13.95 -2.09 -1.42
C LEU A 130 13.60 -3.49 -0.88
N MET A 131 12.31 -3.84 -0.82
CA MET A 131 11.85 -5.08 -0.19
C MET A 131 11.89 -6.30 -1.13
N LEU A 132 11.72 -6.10 -2.43
CA LEU A 132 11.63 -7.17 -3.42
C LEU A 132 12.88 -8.07 -3.47
N PRO A 133 14.13 -7.56 -3.38
CA PRO A 133 15.32 -8.41 -3.28
C PRO A 133 15.26 -9.37 -2.08
N PHE A 134 14.84 -8.88 -0.92
CA PHE A 134 14.71 -9.72 0.28
C PHE A 134 13.66 -10.81 0.10
N TRP A 135 12.54 -10.49 -0.55
CA TRP A 135 11.51 -11.48 -0.86
C TRP A 135 12.02 -12.53 -1.85
N VAL A 136 12.70 -12.12 -2.91
CA VAL A 136 13.29 -13.05 -3.90
C VAL A 136 14.33 -13.94 -3.24
N ILE A 137 15.24 -13.39 -2.43
CA ILE A 137 16.25 -14.16 -1.70
C ILE A 137 15.57 -15.17 -0.77
N ASN A 138 14.51 -14.80 -0.07
CA ASN A 138 13.79 -15.71 0.82
C ASN A 138 13.05 -16.84 0.08
N VAL A 139 12.65 -16.61 -1.18
CA VAL A 139 12.04 -17.66 -2.04
C VAL A 139 13.12 -18.61 -2.58
N VAL A 140 14.24 -18.08 -3.05
CA VAL A 140 15.34 -18.85 -3.65
C VAL A 140 16.11 -19.63 -2.59
N LYS A 141 16.43 -18.98 -1.47
CA LYS A 141 17.06 -19.58 -0.30
C LYS A 141 16.09 -19.47 0.88
N ARG A 142 15.34 -20.54 1.12
CA ARG A 142 14.48 -20.65 2.31
C ARG A 142 15.31 -20.37 3.56
N ASP A 143 14.72 -19.67 4.53
CA ASP A 143 15.32 -19.33 5.82
C ASP A 143 16.56 -18.41 5.72
N SER A 144 16.63 -17.55 4.69
CA SER A 144 17.64 -16.48 4.63
C SER A 144 17.24 -15.24 5.42
N VAL A 145 15.96 -15.12 5.75
CA VAL A 145 15.36 -14.01 6.50
C VAL A 145 14.80 -14.57 7.80
N LEU A 146 15.07 -13.89 8.92
CA LEU A 146 14.61 -14.30 10.24
C LEU A 146 13.07 -14.39 10.31
N ASP A 147 12.54 -15.60 10.47
CA ASP A 147 11.15 -15.87 10.84
C ASP A 147 11.05 -16.22 12.33
N ASN A 148 10.79 -15.19 13.14
CA ASN A 148 10.56 -15.35 14.59
C ASN A 148 9.38 -16.25 14.97
N ARG A 149 8.45 -16.53 14.04
CA ARG A 149 7.28 -17.39 14.31
C ARG A 149 7.60 -18.86 14.11
N MET A 150 8.38 -19.18 13.08
CA MET A 150 8.83 -20.54 12.81
C MET A 150 10.16 -20.87 13.52
N ARG A 151 10.83 -19.87 14.10
CA ARG A 151 12.18 -19.96 14.66
C ARG A 151 13.19 -20.45 13.61
N THR A 152 13.01 -20.01 12.38
CA THR A 152 13.91 -20.30 11.26
C THR A 152 14.48 -18.98 10.73
N GLY A 153 15.59 -19.02 10.02
CA GLY A 153 16.22 -17.81 9.48
C GLY A 153 17.57 -17.45 10.10
N VAL A 154 18.35 -16.62 9.39
CA VAL A 154 19.65 -16.10 9.85
C VAL A 154 19.46 -14.77 10.58
N CYS A 155 19.99 -14.65 11.80
CA CYS A 155 20.03 -13.40 12.57
C CYS A 155 21.37 -12.68 12.31
N TYR A 156 21.32 -11.42 11.87
CA TYR A 156 22.53 -10.65 11.51
C TYR A 156 23.00 -9.69 12.62
N GLU A 157 22.29 -9.60 13.75
CA GLU A 157 22.70 -8.78 14.90
C GLU A 157 23.63 -9.56 15.85
N PRO A 158 24.76 -8.98 16.30
CA PRO A 158 25.54 -9.54 17.39
C PRO A 158 24.78 -9.36 18.71
N VAL A 159 24.18 -10.43 19.22
CA VAL A 159 23.29 -10.38 20.38
C VAL A 159 24.04 -10.62 21.69
N SER A 160 24.05 -9.61 22.56
CA SER A 160 24.34 -9.77 23.99
C SER A 160 23.08 -10.06 24.82
N CYS A 161 21.87 -9.86 24.28
CA CYS A 161 20.62 -9.92 25.06
C CYS A 161 19.45 -10.68 24.42
N CYS A 162 19.60 -11.33 23.27
CA CYS A 162 18.54 -12.18 22.69
C CYS A 162 19.02 -13.63 22.56
N SER A 163 18.27 -14.54 23.16
CA SER A 163 18.38 -15.99 23.00
C SER A 163 17.98 -16.41 21.58
N CYS A 164 18.89 -16.20 20.62
CA CYS A 164 18.76 -16.70 19.26
C CYS A 164 19.00 -18.22 19.22
N LEU A 165 18.19 -18.92 18.42
CA LEU A 165 18.10 -20.38 18.46
C LEU A 165 19.27 -21.10 17.78
N TRP A 166 20.05 -20.46 16.90
CA TRP A 166 21.27 -21.04 16.31
C TRP A 166 22.25 -19.94 15.90
N HIS A 167 23.51 -20.11 16.28
CA HIS A 167 24.68 -19.41 15.72
C HIS A 167 25.14 -20.11 14.43
N VAL A 168 25.71 -19.36 13.49
CA VAL A 168 26.78 -19.90 12.64
C VAL A 168 28.09 -19.64 13.37
#